data_AF-A0A1Z9GZA1-F1
#
_entry.id   AF-A0A1Z9GZA1-F1
#
_cell.length_a   1.000
_cell.length_b   1.000
_cell.length_c   1.000
_cell.angle_alpha   90.00
_cell.angle_beta   90.00
_cell.angle_gamma   90.00
#
_symmetry.space_group_name_H-M   'P 1'
#
loop_
_entity.id
_entity.type
_entity.pdbx_description
1 polymer ?
#
loop_
_entity_poly.entity_id
_entity_poly.type
_entity_poly.pdbx_seq_one_letter_code
_entity_poly.pdbx_strand_id
1 'polypeptide(L)'
;MSDLPPYLSLSERIWYYAFRILCGAIFFFLVFPLVVIIPLSFNAVPFFTFTKEMLAFDPAGYSLKWYEDFFTNLNWQGAVQNSVIIAIFSTLISTTLGTLAALGLSRAQMPYRTLIMSILISPMIVPLIISAAGMFF
;
A
#
# COMPACT_ATOMS: atom_id res chain seq x y z
N MET A 1 18.46 -22.06 12.34
CA MET A 1 18.76 -20.81 13.07
C MET A 1 20.25 -20.60 12.93
N SER A 2 20.70 -19.49 12.34
CA SER A 2 22.14 -19.19 12.24
C SER A 2 22.68 -18.96 13.65
N ASP A 3 23.56 -19.84 14.12
CA ASP A 3 24.18 -19.68 15.44
C ASP A 3 24.90 -18.34 15.53
N LEU A 4 24.68 -17.62 16.63
CA LEU A 4 25.32 -16.33 16.87
C LEU A 4 26.84 -16.55 17.02
N PRO A 5 27.67 -15.71 16.38
CA PRO A 5 29.12 -15.83 16.47
C PRO A 5 29.59 -15.89 17.93
N PRO A 6 30.55 -16.78 18.26
CA PRO A 6 30.94 -17.05 19.64
C PRO A 6 31.66 -15.88 20.34
N TYR A 7 32.03 -14.83 19.61
CA TYR A 7 32.68 -13.62 20.16
C TYR A 7 31.70 -12.50 20.54
N LEU A 8 30.37 -12.70 20.41
CA LEU A 8 29.39 -11.68 20.82
C LEU A 8 29.36 -11.51 22.34
N SER A 9 29.43 -10.26 22.77
CA SER A 9 29.11 -9.86 24.14
C SER A 9 27.62 -10.14 24.47
N LEU A 10 27.32 -10.32 25.76
CA LEU A 10 25.94 -10.53 26.25
C LEU A 10 25.00 -9.39 25.80
N SER A 11 25.49 -8.15 25.80
CA SER A 11 24.78 -6.96 25.32
C SER A 11 24.42 -7.05 23.84
N GLU A 12 25.36 -7.48 22.98
CA GLU A 12 25.11 -7.61 21.54
C GLU A 12 24.09 -8.73 21.27
N ARG A 13 24.13 -9.81 22.06
CA ARG A 13 23.17 -10.92 21.96
C ARG A 13 21.76 -10.46 22.30
N ILE A 14 21.60 -9.74 23.40
CA ILE A 14 20.31 -9.16 23.82
C ILE A 14 19.80 -8.17 22.76
N TRP A 15 20.66 -7.27 22.27
CA TRP A 15 20.31 -6.30 21.24
C TRP A 15 19.83 -6.97 19.94
N TYR A 16 20.53 -8.02 19.49
CA TYR A 16 20.19 -8.78 18.29
C TYR A 16 18.77 -9.38 18.35
N TYR A 17 18.38 -9.95 19.49
CA TYR A 17 17.04 -10.52 19.67
C TYR A 17 15.99 -9.43 19.92
N ALA A 18 16.30 -8.42 20.74
CA ALA A 18 15.40 -7.30 21.00
C ALA A 18 15.01 -6.57 19.71
N PHE A 19 15.99 -6.27 18.86
CA PHE A 19 15.76 -5.65 17.55
C PHE A 19 14.84 -6.50 16.66
N ARG A 20 15.06 -7.82 16.60
CA ARG A 20 14.20 -8.73 15.82
C ARG A 20 12.78 -8.82 16.35
N ILE A 21 12.62 -8.91 17.67
CA ILE A 21 11.32 -8.93 18.32
C ILE A 21 10.59 -7.62 18.02
N LEU A 22 11.28 -6.48 18.12
CA LEU A 22 10.72 -5.17 17.79
C LEU A 22 10.30 -5.08 16.32
N CYS A 23 11.16 -5.46 15.38
CA CYS A 23 10.81 -5.50 13.96
C CYS A 23 9.61 -6.43 13.70
N GLY A 24 9.60 -7.62 14.31
CA GLY A 24 8.50 -8.57 14.22
C GLY A 24 7.18 -7.98 14.76
N ALA A 25 7.22 -7.29 15.90
CA ALA A 25 6.07 -6.62 16.48
C ALA A 25 5.55 -5.47 15.60
N ILE A 26 6.45 -4.69 14.99
CA ILE A 26 6.07 -3.62 14.03
C ILE A 26 5.41 -4.24 12.80
N PHE A 27 6.00 -5.27 12.19
CA PHE A 27 5.40 -5.94 11.04
C PHE A 27 4.04 -6.54 11.38
N PHE A 28 3.93 -7.19 12.55
CA PHE A 28 2.66 -7.71 13.02
C PHE A 28 1.63 -6.58 13.16
N PHE A 29 1.97 -5.49 13.84
CA PHE A 29 1.06 -4.35 14.02
C PHE A 29 0.58 -3.75 12.68
N LEU A 30 1.46 -3.63 11.68
CA LEU A 30 1.12 -3.12 10.35
C LEU A 30 0.23 -4.09 9.55
N VAL A 31 0.43 -5.39 9.70
CA VAL A 31 -0.32 -6.44 8.97
C VAL A 31 -1.60 -6.84 9.71
N PHE A 32 -1.67 -6.66 11.03
CA PHE A 32 -2.77 -7.11 11.88
C PHE A 32 -4.16 -6.64 11.41
N PRO A 33 -4.35 -5.37 10.98
CA PRO A 33 -5.62 -4.94 10.41
C PRO A 33 -6.06 -5.79 9.22
N LEU A 34 -5.14 -6.20 8.32
CA LEU A 34 -5.47 -7.07 7.19
C LEU A 34 -5.97 -8.45 7.65
N VAL A 35 -5.38 -8.99 8.72
CA VAL A 35 -5.82 -10.27 9.31
C VAL A 35 -7.25 -10.18 9.83
N VAL A 36 -7.65 -9.04 10.39
CA VAL A 36 -9.03 -8.79 10.87
C VAL A 36 -10.01 -8.65 9.69
N ILE A 37 -9.56 -8.11 8.55
CA ILE A 37 -10.40 -7.94 7.36
C ILE A 37 -10.73 -9.28 6.70
N ILE A 38 -9.82 -10.26 6.73
CA ILE A 38 -10.03 -11.59 6.11
C ILE A 38 -11.31 -12.28 6.58
N PRO A 39 -11.60 -12.48 7.87
CA PRO A 39 -12.86 -13.12 8.29
C PRO A 39 -14.08 -12.23 7.98
N LEU A 40 -13.93 -10.90 8.05
CA LEU A 40 -15.03 -9.97 7.76
C LEU A 40 -15.42 -9.96 6.28
N SER A 41 -14.53 -10.30 5.35
CA SER A 41 -14.89 -10.40 3.93
C SER A 41 -15.85 -11.55 3.64
N PHE A 42 -15.95 -12.53 4.54
CA PHE A 42 -16.92 -13.64 4.46
C PHE A 42 -18.24 -13.30 5.17
N ASN A 43 -18.51 -12.06 5.55
CA ASN A 43 -19.73 -11.73 6.26
C ASN A 43 -20.98 -11.89 5.36
N ALA A 44 -21.98 -12.63 5.82
CA ALA A 44 -23.25 -12.80 5.11
C ALA A 44 -24.04 -11.48 4.95
N VAL A 45 -23.93 -10.58 5.93
CA VAL A 45 -24.65 -9.29 5.95
C VAL A 45 -23.77 -8.14 5.45
N PRO A 46 -24.37 -7.04 4.93
CA PRO A 46 -23.64 -5.87 4.43
C PRO A 46 -23.12 -4.96 5.54
N PHE A 47 -22.56 -5.54 6.60
CA PHE A 47 -22.00 -4.81 7.72
C PHE A 47 -20.54 -5.21 7.95
N PHE A 48 -19.68 -4.21 8.05
CA PHE A 48 -18.25 -4.41 8.30
C PHE A 48 -17.96 -4.55 9.80
N THR A 49 -18.65 -5.48 10.46
CA THR A 49 -18.55 -5.75 11.90
C THR A 49 -18.65 -7.24 12.18
N PHE A 50 -18.07 -7.69 13.31
CA PHE A 50 -18.25 -9.05 13.78
C PHE A 50 -19.67 -9.21 14.33
N THR A 51 -20.52 -9.93 13.59
CA THR A 51 -21.90 -10.18 14.01
C THR A 51 -21.96 -11.26 15.08
N LYS A 52 -23.13 -11.40 15.73
CA LYS A 52 -23.32 -12.42 16.79
C LYS A 52 -23.12 -13.82 16.24
N GLU A 53 -23.55 -14.06 15.01
CA GLU A 53 -23.48 -15.33 14.29
C GLU A 53 -22.02 -15.68 13.98
N MET A 54 -21.21 -14.71 13.52
CA MET A 54 -19.77 -14.91 13.31
C MET A 54 -19.03 -15.19 14.62
N LEU A 55 -19.34 -14.47 15.70
CA LEU A 55 -18.74 -14.69 17.02
C LEU A 55 -19.14 -16.03 17.63
N ALA A 56 -20.35 -16.51 17.33
CA ALA A 56 -20.84 -17.83 17.72
C ALA A 56 -20.34 -18.97 16.82
N PHE A 57 -19.55 -18.67 15.78
CA PHE A 57 -19.13 -19.61 14.75
C PHE A 57 -20.29 -20.35 14.07
N ASP A 58 -21.44 -19.68 13.94
CA ASP A 58 -22.61 -20.19 13.23
C ASP A 58 -22.35 -20.11 11.71
N PRO A 59 -22.48 -21.21 10.95
CA PRO A 59 -22.37 -21.20 9.50
C PRO A 59 -23.25 -20.15 8.81
N ALA A 60 -24.39 -19.77 9.40
CA ALA A 60 -25.27 -18.74 8.87
C ALA A 60 -24.63 -17.33 8.83
N GLY A 61 -23.59 -17.08 9.63
CA GLY A 61 -22.84 -15.83 9.65
C GLY A 61 -21.84 -15.67 8.50
N TYR A 62 -21.53 -16.75 7.77
CA TYR A 62 -20.51 -16.78 6.74
C TYR A 62 -21.10 -16.97 5.33
N SER A 63 -20.59 -16.22 4.35
CA SER A 63 -21.03 -16.29 2.95
C SER A 63 -19.93 -15.88 1.99
N LEU A 64 -19.97 -16.42 0.76
CA LEU A 64 -19.11 -16.03 -0.35
C LEU A 64 -19.74 -14.98 -1.28
N LYS A 65 -20.91 -14.43 -0.94
CA LYS A 65 -21.68 -13.58 -1.87
C LYS A 65 -20.89 -12.38 -2.40
N TRP A 66 -20.00 -11.79 -1.60
CA TRP A 66 -19.21 -10.63 -2.01
C TRP A 66 -18.14 -10.99 -3.03
N TYR A 67 -17.58 -12.19 -2.92
CA TYR A 67 -16.65 -12.72 -3.92
C TYR A 67 -17.39 -13.02 -5.22
N GLU A 68 -18.59 -13.61 -5.14
CA GLU A 68 -19.43 -13.85 -6.32
C GLU A 68 -19.87 -12.54 -6.99
N ASP A 69 -20.31 -11.54 -6.21
CA ASP A 69 -20.69 -10.21 -6.71
C ASP A 69 -19.51 -9.52 -7.42
N PHE A 70 -18.31 -9.62 -6.87
CA PHE A 70 -17.09 -9.09 -7.51
C PHE A 70 -16.86 -9.66 -8.92
N PHE A 71 -17.09 -10.97 -9.11
CA PHE A 71 -16.91 -11.63 -10.41
C PHE A 71 -18.13 -11.57 -11.32
N THR A 72 -19.32 -11.23 -10.84
CA THR A 72 -20.53 -11.18 -11.67
C THR A 72 -20.93 -9.76 -12.05
N ASN A 73 -20.52 -8.77 -11.26
CA ASN A 73 -20.85 -7.37 -11.48
C ASN A 73 -19.87 -6.71 -12.47
N LEU A 74 -20.39 -6.30 -13.62
CA LEU A 74 -19.60 -5.63 -14.66
C LEU A 74 -18.96 -4.32 -14.21
N ASN A 75 -19.54 -3.63 -13.23
CA ASN A 75 -18.95 -2.39 -12.69
C ASN A 75 -17.65 -2.69 -11.93
N TRP A 76 -17.62 -3.77 -11.13
CA TRP A 76 -16.41 -4.19 -10.42
C TRP A 76 -15.32 -4.61 -11.39
N GLN A 77 -15.65 -5.46 -12.37
CA GLN A 77 -14.69 -5.90 -13.37
C GLN A 77 -14.16 -4.73 -14.22
N GLY A 78 -15.03 -3.83 -14.67
CA GLY A 78 -14.65 -2.65 -15.43
C GLY A 78 -13.74 -1.71 -14.64
N ALA A 79 -14.04 -1.49 -13.35
CA ALA A 79 -13.18 -0.68 -12.47
C ALA A 79 -11.78 -1.30 -12.30
N VAL A 80 -11.70 -2.63 -12.14
CA VAL A 80 -10.41 -3.36 -12.05
C VAL A 80 -9.63 -3.25 -13.35
N GLN A 81 -10.28 -3.49 -14.49
CA GLN A 81 -9.64 -3.39 -15.80
C GLN A 81 -9.10 -2.00 -16.06
N ASN A 82 -9.91 -0.96 -15.82
CA ASN A 82 -9.48 0.43 -15.95
C ASN A 82 -8.29 0.74 -15.04
N SER A 83 -8.34 0.31 -13.78
CA SER A 83 -7.25 0.52 -12.82
C SER A 83 -5.94 -0.13 -13.29
N VAL A 84 -6.00 -1.36 -13.80
CA VAL A 84 -4.83 -2.07 -14.30
C VAL A 84 -4.24 -1.37 -15.53
N ILE A 85 -5.08 -1.00 -16.50
CA ILE A 85 -4.65 -0.30 -17.71
C ILE A 85 -3.98 1.03 -17.34
N ILE A 86 -4.65 1.84 -16.52
CA ILE A 86 -4.13 3.13 -16.08
C ILE A 86 -2.82 2.96 -15.31
N ALA A 87 -2.74 1.99 -14.38
CA ALA A 87 -1.54 1.75 -13.59
C ALA A 87 -0.32 1.39 -14.46
N ILE A 88 -0.50 0.55 -15.49
CA ILE A 88 0.59 0.15 -16.40
C ILE A 88 1.10 1.36 -17.18
N PHE A 89 0.21 2.07 -17.87
CA PHE A 89 0.63 3.22 -18.69
C PHE A 89 1.17 4.37 -17.83
N SER A 90 0.55 4.65 -16.69
CA SER A 90 1.03 5.65 -15.73
C SER A 90 2.43 5.31 -15.21
N THR A 91 2.67 4.06 -14.81
CA THR A 91 3.99 3.61 -14.33
C THR A 91 5.04 3.74 -15.42
N LEU A 92 4.75 3.28 -16.65
CA LEU A 92 5.70 3.35 -17.75
C LEU A 92 6.07 4.80 -18.09
N ILE A 93 5.08 5.67 -18.28
CA ILE A 93 5.30 7.08 -18.63
C ILE A 93 6.00 7.83 -17.48
N SER A 94 5.52 7.65 -16.24
CA SER A 94 6.09 8.31 -15.06
C SER A 94 7.54 7.89 -14.82
N THR A 95 7.83 6.59 -14.88
CA THR A 95 9.19 6.08 -14.61
C THR A 95 10.16 6.48 -15.72
N THR A 96 9.74 6.43 -17.00
CA THR A 96 10.60 6.87 -18.11
C THR A 96 10.89 8.36 -18.05
N LEU A 97 9.87 9.21 -17.97
CA LEU A 97 10.06 10.66 -17.89
C LEU A 97 10.79 11.08 -16.61
N GLY A 98 10.44 10.49 -15.46
CA GLY A 98 11.09 10.76 -14.18
C GLY A 98 12.57 10.36 -14.17
N THR A 99 12.90 9.20 -14.75
CA THR A 99 14.30 8.75 -14.88
C THR A 99 15.09 9.68 -15.80
N LEU A 100 14.53 10.06 -16.95
CA LEU A 100 15.17 11.02 -17.87
C LEU A 100 15.41 12.38 -17.19
N ALA A 101 14.42 12.89 -16.47
CA ALA A 101 14.55 14.13 -15.70
C ALA A 101 15.63 14.03 -14.61
N ALA A 102 15.67 12.93 -13.85
CA ALA A 102 16.69 12.69 -12.83
C ALA A 102 18.11 12.60 -13.42
N LEU A 103 18.27 11.93 -14.57
CA LEU A 103 19.56 11.84 -15.28
C LEU A 103 20.02 13.19 -15.83
N GLY A 104 19.10 14.04 -16.29
CA GLY A 104 19.43 15.40 -16.74
C GLY A 104 19.82 16.33 -15.58
N LEU A 105 19.00 16.35 -14.52
CA LEU A 105 19.15 17.25 -13.38
C LEU A 105 20.30 16.89 -12.43
N SER A 106 20.80 15.66 -12.48
CA SER A 106 21.96 15.22 -11.70
C SER A 106 23.29 15.74 -12.27
N ARG A 107 23.32 16.23 -13.52
CA ARG A 107 24.54 16.79 -14.13
C ARG A 107 24.87 18.16 -13.55
N ALA A 108 26.14 18.36 -13.18
CA ALA A 108 26.62 19.64 -12.63
C ALA A 108 26.49 20.82 -13.61
N GLN A 109 26.49 20.56 -14.92
CA GLN A 109 26.42 21.56 -15.99
C GLN A 109 24.98 21.90 -16.42
N MET A 110 23.95 21.39 -15.73
CA MET A 110 22.56 21.62 -16.12
C MET A 110 22.16 23.10 -15.95
N PRO A 111 21.79 23.82 -17.02
CA PRO A 111 21.37 25.21 -16.91
C PRO A 111 20.01 25.31 -16.19
N TYR A 112 19.82 26.38 -15.41
CA TYR A 112 18.57 26.69 -14.70
C TYR A 112 18.05 25.57 -13.76
N ARG A 113 18.94 24.69 -13.27
CA ARG A 113 18.61 23.55 -12.40
C ARG A 113 17.63 23.87 -11.27
N THR A 114 17.87 24.97 -10.54
CA THR A 114 17.02 25.38 -9.42
C THR A 114 15.60 25.70 -9.85
N LEU A 115 15.42 26.44 -10.96
CA LEU A 115 14.10 26.80 -11.47
C LEU A 115 13.32 25.55 -11.91
N ILE A 116 13.98 24.66 -12.66
CA ILE A 116 13.36 23.43 -13.16
C ILE A 116 12.94 22.53 -11.98
N MET A 117 13.82 22.34 -10.99
CA MET A 117 13.49 21.58 -9.77
C MET A 117 12.29 22.18 -9.02
N SER A 118 12.24 23.51 -8.85
CA SER A 118 11.13 24.17 -8.17
C SER A 118 9.80 23.95 -8.89
N ILE A 119 9.77 24.00 -10.22
CA ILE A 119 8.58 23.71 -11.02
C ILE A 119 8.16 22.24 -10.84
N LEU A 120 9.10 21.30 -10.93
CA LEU A 120 8.81 19.86 -10.81
C LEU A 120 8.32 19.46 -9.40
N ILE A 121 8.80 20.12 -8.35
CA ILE A 121 8.39 19.85 -6.96
C ILE A 121 7.09 20.60 -6.59
N SER A 122 6.79 21.72 -7.25
CA SER A 122 5.58 22.52 -6.94
C SER A 122 4.27 21.72 -6.84
N PRO A 123 3.94 20.75 -7.73
CA PRO A 123 2.71 19.97 -7.59
C PRO A 123 2.69 19.04 -6.36
N MET A 124 3.85 18.68 -5.79
CA MET A 124 3.89 17.89 -4.56
C MET A 124 3.48 18.69 -3.32
N ILE A 125 3.57 20.04 -3.40
CA ILE A 125 3.17 20.95 -2.34
C ILE A 125 1.66 21.23 -2.43
N VAL A 126 1.08 21.19 -3.64
CA VAL A 126 -0.35 21.42 -3.85
C VAL A 126 -1.15 20.22 -3.34
N PRO A 127 -2.12 20.43 -2.42
CA PRO A 127 -2.98 19.36 -1.95
C PRO A 127 -3.78 18.72 -3.10
N LEU A 128 -3.68 17.40 -3.24
CA LEU A 128 -4.37 16.62 -4.29
C LEU A 128 -5.87 16.89 -4.36
N ILE A 129 -6.53 17.15 -3.23
CA ILE A 129 -7.97 17.45 -3.16
C ILE A 129 -8.31 18.71 -3.96
N ILE A 130 -7.47 19.74 -3.89
CA ILE A 130 -7.71 21.02 -4.60
C ILE A 130 -7.57 20.81 -6.11
N SER A 131 -6.53 20.08 -6.53
CA SER A 131 -6.34 19.74 -7.94
C SER A 131 -7.47 18.87 -8.50
N ALA A 132 -7.95 17.89 -7.72
CA ALA A 132 -9.07 17.04 -8.11
C ALA A 132 -10.37 17.85 -8.26
N ALA A 133 -10.68 18.74 -7.33
CA ALA A 133 -11.83 19.63 -7.43
C ALA A 133 -11.74 20.54 -8.67
N GLY A 134 -10.57 21.11 -8.96
CA GLY A 134 -10.37 21.97 -10.12
C GLY A 134 -10.39 21.27 -11.48
N MET A 135 -10.20 19.94 -11.54
CA MET A 135 -10.37 19.15 -12.77
C MET A 135 -11.79 18.61 -12.95
N PHE A 136 -12.56 18.51 -11.86
CA PHE A 136 -13.92 18.00 -11.88
C PHE A 136 -14.94 19.02 -12.41
N PHE A 137 -14.66 20.31 -12.23
CA PHE A 137 -15.44 21.44 -12.78
C PHE A 137 -14.79 21.97 -14.07
#